data_AF-A0A1G7HYF8-F1
#
_entry.id   AF-A0A1G7HYF8-F1
#
_cell.length_a   1.000
_cell.length_b   1.000
_cell.length_c   1.000
_cell.angle_alpha   90.00
_cell.angle_beta   90.00
_cell.angle_gamma   90.00
#
_symmetry.space_group_name_H-M   'P 1'
#
loop_
_entity.id
_entity.type
_entity.pdbx_description
1 polymer ?
#
loop_
_entity_poly.entity_id
_entity_poly.type
_entity_poly.pdbx_seq_one_letter_code
_entity_poly.pdbx_strand_id
1 'polypeptide(L)'
;MGLMLNWINGDLKEGYDKYALMENMVTSSDIDKVLIICDKGYKEKANENKGGVGTEKLLITPEVFDNVEQSKFIPIVAERDENGKEHMPTFIKSRIYIDLSDVNTFEENYEKLVRTLYNAPLYRKPPLGKRPVFLNEETINQYKTTNIIRQIKSAIDSNPRRIKSLARAFTELYLEELDQLKLEHKDFDPNEIDEKIVEKINASIPLRDNFIEVAKLLSENDIIESDWIIDLFEKLYVFTEFNTDGTYYEIQFDHYKFLIHEMFLYTCAIMLKYEQYQPLSEILTSRYYLETKRGNREVDFVVFRFYLRSLDSRNERLGLRKISLQAQMLLERTINECDILLHYFSSILLKDRYSWFPITYIYRENDSNPIKFLAKLKSKRKATQVLKLFNVASIEELQALLGSYSQENGYGYRGAFYNVPILQTHIKPEEIGINP
;
A
#
# COMPACT_ATOMS: atom_id res chain seq x y z
N MET A 1 -4.30 22.95 18.96
CA MET A 1 -4.77 22.76 20.35
C MET A 1 -3.52 22.57 21.21
N GLY A 2 -3.27 23.45 22.19
CA GLY A 2 -2.06 23.40 23.02
C GLY A 2 -2.13 22.27 24.05
N LEU A 3 -0.98 21.76 24.48
CA LEU A 3 -0.88 20.83 25.61
C LEU A 3 -0.99 21.63 26.92
N MET A 4 -1.76 21.11 27.88
CA MET A 4 -1.78 21.64 29.24
C MET A 4 -0.69 20.92 30.05
N LEU A 5 0.26 21.68 30.60
CA LEU A 5 1.37 21.13 31.37
C LEU A 5 1.08 21.29 32.87
N ASN A 6 0.97 20.19 33.59
CA ASN A 6 0.87 20.19 35.05
C ASN A 6 2.25 19.87 35.63
N TRP A 7 2.76 20.75 36.49
CA TRP A 7 4.01 20.55 37.22
C TRP A 7 3.79 20.93 38.68
N ILE A 8 4.29 20.09 39.60
CA ILE A 8 3.99 20.14 41.05
C ILE A 8 4.24 21.52 41.68
N ASN A 9 5.32 22.24 41.31
CA ASN A 9 5.58 23.59 41.82
C ASN A 9 4.60 24.67 41.32
N GLY A 10 3.87 24.43 40.22
CA GLY A 10 2.86 25.36 39.70
C GLY A 10 1.52 25.29 40.43
N ASP A 11 1.19 24.13 41.00
CA ASP A 11 -0.10 23.87 41.68
C ASP A 11 0.01 23.85 43.22
N LEU A 12 1.21 24.11 43.75
CA LEU A 12 1.47 24.11 45.18
C LEU A 12 0.93 25.38 45.86
N LYS A 13 -0.07 25.22 46.73
CA LYS A 13 -0.48 26.20 47.75
C LYS A 13 -0.02 25.76 49.14
N GLU A 14 0.17 26.74 50.02
CA GLU A 14 0.54 26.51 51.42
C GLU A 14 -0.46 25.57 52.12
N GLY A 15 0.02 24.48 52.73
CA GLY A 15 -0.80 23.49 53.43
C GLY A 15 -1.13 22.20 52.67
N TYR A 16 -0.81 22.09 51.37
CA TYR A 16 -0.99 20.83 50.63
C TYR A 16 0.07 19.78 50.96
N ASP A 17 -0.35 18.51 51.03
CA ASP A 17 0.56 17.37 51.03
C ASP A 17 1.04 17.09 49.59
N LYS A 18 2.34 17.30 49.36
CA LYS A 18 3.01 17.07 48.08
C LYS A 18 2.86 15.63 47.59
N TYR A 19 2.79 14.66 48.50
CA TYR A 19 2.65 13.25 48.15
C TYR A 19 1.26 12.96 47.60
N ALA A 20 0.21 13.36 48.33
CA ALA A 20 -1.17 13.22 47.89
C ALA A 20 -1.41 13.94 46.56
N LEU A 21 -0.77 15.11 46.35
CA LEU A 21 -0.85 15.83 45.08
C LEU A 21 -0.22 15.04 43.92
N MET A 22 0.99 14.49 44.11
CA MET A 22 1.68 13.70 43.09
C MET A 22 0.93 12.40 42.78
N GLU A 23 0.48 11.69 43.80
CA GLU A 23 -0.33 10.47 43.63
C GLU A 23 -1.64 10.77 42.91
N ASN A 24 -2.33 11.87 43.25
CA ASN A 24 -3.52 12.32 42.53
C ASN A 24 -3.22 12.70 41.07
N MET A 25 -2.09 13.37 40.79
CA MET A 25 -1.71 13.70 39.40
C MET A 25 -1.45 12.43 38.57
N VAL A 26 -0.80 11.43 39.17
CA VAL A 26 -0.47 10.19 38.46
C VAL A 26 -1.70 9.30 38.28
N THR A 27 -2.62 9.28 39.25
CA THR A 27 -3.83 8.45 39.22
C THR A 27 -5.03 9.10 38.51
N SER A 28 -5.08 10.44 38.41
CA SER A 28 -6.19 11.15 37.78
C SER A 28 -6.40 10.76 36.31
N SER A 29 -7.66 10.54 35.93
CA SER A 29 -8.07 10.29 34.55
C SER A 29 -7.91 11.50 33.63
N ASP A 30 -7.77 12.71 34.18
CA ASP A 30 -7.63 13.95 33.41
C ASP A 30 -6.20 14.17 32.89
N ILE A 31 -5.24 13.35 33.33
CA ILE A 31 -3.86 13.40 32.88
C ILE A 31 -3.61 12.24 31.93
N ASP A 32 -3.39 12.57 30.66
CA ASP A 32 -3.21 11.57 29.59
C ASP A 32 -1.82 10.92 29.60
N LYS A 33 -0.78 11.70 29.96
CA LYS A 33 0.63 11.30 29.91
C LYS A 33 1.42 11.85 31.09
N VAL A 34 2.36 11.07 31.60
CA VAL A 34 3.29 11.41 32.69
C VAL A 34 4.72 11.21 32.18
N LEU A 35 5.50 12.29 32.12
CA LEU A 35 6.91 12.24 31.72
C LEU A 35 7.77 11.91 32.93
N ILE A 36 8.59 10.86 32.82
CA ILE A 36 9.55 10.47 33.86
C ILE A 36 10.95 10.86 33.40
N ILE A 37 11.48 11.95 33.96
CA ILE A 37 12.82 12.42 33.63
C ILE A 37 13.84 11.54 34.37
N CYS A 38 14.59 10.75 33.59
CA CYS A 38 15.56 9.77 34.06
C CYS A 38 16.96 10.37 33.97
N ASP A 39 17.43 10.90 35.10
CA ASP A 39 18.82 11.29 35.33
C ASP A 39 19.46 10.41 36.41
N LYS A 40 20.75 10.61 36.68
CA LYS A 40 21.46 9.84 37.70
C LYS A 40 20.79 9.95 39.08
N GLY A 41 20.39 11.15 39.49
CA GLY A 41 19.81 11.40 40.81
C GLY A 41 18.44 10.74 41.01
N TYR A 42 17.58 10.77 39.99
CA TYR A 42 16.28 10.13 40.00
C TYR A 42 16.42 8.61 40.13
N LYS A 43 17.36 8.00 39.38
CA LYS A 43 17.63 6.56 39.44
C LYS A 43 18.10 6.10 40.82
N GLU A 44 19.07 6.80 41.40
CA GLU A 44 19.63 6.45 42.72
C GLU A 44 18.54 6.49 43.78
N LYS A 45 17.83 7.62 43.90
CA LYS A 45 16.77 7.81 44.89
C LYS A 45 15.60 6.84 44.69
N ALA A 46 15.17 6.59 43.45
CA ALA A 46 14.05 5.69 43.18
C ALA A 46 14.38 4.22 43.46
N ASN A 47 15.65 3.80 43.31
CA ASN A 47 16.07 2.43 43.62
C ASN A 47 16.34 2.21 45.11
N GLU A 48 16.85 3.22 45.82
CA GLU A 48 17.11 3.18 47.27
C GLU A 48 15.81 3.17 48.09
N ASN A 49 14.76 3.83 47.60
CA ASN A 49 13.43 3.86 48.23
C ASN A 49 12.71 2.50 48.31
N LYS A 50 13.29 1.39 47.83
CA LYS A 50 12.82 0.03 48.12
C LYS A 50 12.91 -0.37 49.61
N GLY A 51 13.69 0.36 50.42
CA GLY A 51 13.98 0.03 51.81
C GLY A 51 13.00 0.56 52.88
N GLY A 52 11.94 1.27 52.50
CA GLY A 52 10.86 1.65 53.43
C GLY A 52 11.18 2.72 54.48
N VAL A 53 12.33 3.41 54.42
CA VAL A 53 12.66 4.51 55.34
C VAL A 53 13.50 5.57 54.63
N GLY A 54 12.92 6.73 54.28
CA GLY A 54 13.74 7.92 53.96
C GLY A 54 13.27 8.91 52.89
N THR A 55 12.32 9.77 53.26
CA THR A 55 12.40 11.25 53.16
C THR A 55 12.85 11.98 51.87
N GLU A 56 12.63 11.47 50.65
CA GLU A 56 12.50 12.34 49.47
C GLU A 56 11.27 11.96 48.62
N LYS A 57 10.25 12.83 48.71
CA LYS A 57 8.83 12.50 48.63
C LYS A 57 8.16 12.93 47.30
N LEU A 58 8.90 12.86 46.19
CA LEU A 58 8.44 13.28 44.85
C LEU A 58 8.84 12.29 43.74
N LEU A 59 8.93 10.99 44.07
CA LEU A 59 9.34 9.94 43.15
C LEU A 59 8.19 8.95 42.94
N ILE A 60 8.03 8.49 41.70
CA ILE A 60 7.06 7.45 41.37
C ILE A 60 7.54 6.14 42.00
N THR A 61 6.71 5.55 42.86
CA THR A 61 6.98 4.24 43.47
C THR A 61 6.56 3.11 42.53
N PRO A 62 7.15 1.91 42.66
CA PRO A 62 6.72 0.73 41.91
C PRO A 62 5.22 0.42 42.12
N GLU A 63 4.71 0.61 43.34
CA GLU A 63 3.30 0.38 43.67
C GLU A 63 2.35 1.30 42.88
N VAL A 64 2.65 2.61 42.80
CA VAL A 64 1.85 3.56 42.00
C VAL A 64 2.00 3.27 40.50
N PHE A 65 3.20 2.88 40.06
CA PHE A 65 3.45 2.51 38.67
C PHE A 65 2.69 1.26 38.23
N ASP A 66 2.59 0.25 39.09
CA ASP A 66 1.91 -1.02 38.80
C ASP A 66 0.37 -0.88 38.86
N ASN A 67 -0.15 0.09 39.62
CA ASN A 67 -1.59 0.34 39.79
C ASN A 67 -2.20 1.32 38.76
N VAL A 68 -1.39 1.91 37.87
CA VAL A 68 -1.85 2.86 36.85
C VAL A 68 -1.56 2.32 35.46
N GLU A 69 -2.36 2.71 34.46
CA GLU A 69 -2.15 2.29 33.08
C GLU A 69 -0.72 2.64 32.61
N GLN A 70 0.08 1.61 32.35
CA GLN A 70 1.51 1.77 32.08
C GLN A 70 1.80 2.60 30.82
N SER A 71 0.85 2.66 29.88
CA SER A 71 0.93 3.45 28.64
C SER A 71 0.93 4.98 28.88
N LYS A 72 0.55 5.39 30.10
CA LYS A 72 0.56 6.78 30.58
C LYS A 72 1.97 7.28 30.85
N PHE A 73 2.89 6.41 31.29
CA PHE A 73 4.25 6.81 31.65
C PHE A 73 5.19 6.79 30.44
N ILE A 74 5.84 7.92 30.17
CA ILE A 74 6.84 8.06 29.10
C ILE A 74 8.19 8.34 29.77
N PRO A 75 9.12 7.36 29.80
CA PRO A 75 10.47 7.60 30.29
C PRO A 75 11.27 8.46 29.31
N ILE A 76 11.92 9.50 29.84
CA ILE A 76 12.80 10.42 29.11
C ILE A 76 14.21 10.27 29.68
N VAL A 77 15.16 9.78 28.88
CA VAL A 77 16.57 9.73 29.27
C VAL A 77 17.16 11.12 29.09
N ALA A 78 17.51 11.77 30.20
CA ALA A 78 18.15 13.09 30.19
C ALA A 78 19.68 12.98 30.28
N GLU A 79 20.19 11.88 30.83
CA GLU A 79 21.62 11.66 31.06
C GLU A 79 21.99 10.18 30.84
N ARG A 80 23.21 9.96 30.33
CA ARG A 80 23.85 8.64 30.21
C ARG A 80 25.19 8.63 30.93
N ASP A 81 25.60 7.45 31.40
CA ASP A 81 26.91 7.27 32.04
C ASP A 81 28.07 7.29 31.04
N GLU A 82 29.31 7.25 31.54
CA GLU A 82 30.55 7.27 30.75
C GLU A 82 30.67 6.10 29.75
N ASN A 83 29.87 5.03 29.93
CA ASN A 83 29.82 3.88 29.03
C ASN A 83 28.62 3.95 28.06
N GLY A 84 27.91 5.09 28.01
CA GLY A 84 26.74 5.30 27.16
C GLY A 84 25.45 4.63 27.68
N LYS A 85 25.40 4.19 28.94
CA LYS A 85 24.23 3.49 29.49
C LYS A 85 23.27 4.45 30.18
N GLU A 86 21.98 4.23 29.99
CA GLU A 86 20.92 5.10 30.52
C GLU A 86 20.75 5.03 32.05
N HIS A 87 20.45 6.18 32.64
CA HIS A 87 20.10 6.30 34.05
C HIS A 87 18.62 5.98 34.33
N MET A 88 18.18 4.78 33.95
CA MET A 88 16.81 4.32 34.23
C MET A 88 16.66 3.60 35.58
N PRO A 89 15.63 3.93 36.39
CA PRO A 89 15.20 3.15 37.55
C PRO A 89 14.82 1.71 37.20
N THR A 90 14.96 0.82 38.17
CA THR A 90 14.76 -0.63 37.95
C THR A 90 13.34 -0.97 37.53
N PHE A 91 12.33 -0.27 38.05
CA PHE A 91 10.91 -0.55 37.81
C PHE A 91 10.43 -0.21 36.40
N ILE A 92 11.11 0.72 35.70
CA ILE A 92 10.79 1.13 34.32
C ILE A 92 11.82 0.66 33.29
N LYS A 93 12.86 -0.07 33.71
CA LYS A 93 14.00 -0.45 32.86
C LYS A 93 13.62 -1.20 31.57
N SER A 94 12.52 -1.94 31.56
CA SER A 94 12.04 -2.71 30.41
C SER A 94 11.19 -1.91 29.41
N ARG A 95 10.94 -0.62 29.68
CA ARG A 95 10.03 0.21 28.87
C ARG A 95 10.76 0.91 27.73
N ILE A 96 10.03 1.13 26.65
CA ILE A 96 10.48 1.97 25.55
C ILE A 96 10.57 3.41 26.07
N TYR A 97 11.73 4.04 25.89
CA TYR A 97 12.02 5.40 26.32
C TYR A 97 12.28 6.32 25.12
N ILE A 98 12.29 7.62 25.38
CA ILE A 98 12.77 8.65 24.46
C ILE A 98 14.07 9.20 25.02
N ASP A 99 15.10 9.28 24.17
CA ASP A 99 16.42 9.74 24.57
C ASP A 99 16.61 11.20 24.16
N LEU A 100 16.74 12.08 25.14
CA LEU A 100 17.04 13.51 24.91
C LEU A 100 18.43 13.88 25.44
N SER A 101 19.29 12.90 25.73
CA SER A 101 20.63 13.14 26.29
C SER A 101 21.70 13.46 25.25
N ASP A 102 21.53 13.02 24.00
CA ASP A 102 22.48 13.23 22.91
C ASP A 102 22.08 14.40 22.00
N VAL A 103 22.98 15.38 21.88
CA VAL A 103 22.79 16.60 21.07
C VAL A 103 22.56 16.27 19.59
N ASN A 104 23.18 15.21 19.05
CA ASN A 104 23.07 14.88 17.63
C ASN A 104 21.71 14.29 17.27
N THR A 105 21.04 13.63 18.23
CA THR A 105 19.74 12.98 18.04
C THR A 105 18.60 13.71 18.76
N PHE A 106 18.90 14.86 19.38
CA PHE A 106 17.97 15.63 20.19
C PHE A 106 16.72 16.05 19.40
N GLU A 107 16.89 16.67 18.23
CA GLU A 107 15.77 17.19 17.43
C GLU A 107 14.80 16.08 16.98
N GLU A 108 15.34 14.95 16.52
CA GLU A 108 14.54 13.79 16.10
C GLU A 108 13.75 13.20 17.29
N ASN A 109 14.42 13.01 18.43
CA ASN A 109 13.79 12.47 19.63
C ASN A 109 12.81 13.47 20.28
N TYR A 110 13.05 14.77 20.15
CA TYR A 110 12.14 15.81 20.58
C TYR A 110 10.86 15.80 19.73
N GLU A 111 10.98 15.70 18.40
CA GLU A 111 9.81 15.52 17.52
C GLU A 111 9.02 14.26 17.89
N LYS A 112 9.72 13.15 18.18
CA LYS A 112 9.12 11.89 18.64
C LYS A 112 8.36 12.07 19.96
N LEU A 113 8.88 12.86 20.91
CA LEU A 113 8.19 13.19 22.16
C LEU A 113 6.91 13.97 21.88
N VAL A 114 6.99 15.04 21.09
CA VAL A 114 5.82 15.86 20.72
C VAL A 114 4.74 15.00 20.07
N ARG A 115 5.10 14.16 19.10
CA ARG A 115 4.17 13.23 18.45
C ARG A 115 3.54 12.24 19.42
N THR A 116 4.31 11.75 20.39
CA THR A 116 3.82 10.84 21.44
C THR A 116 2.80 11.55 22.33
N LEU A 117 3.05 12.80 22.71
CA LEU A 117 2.13 13.62 23.51
C LEU A 117 0.80 13.90 22.78
N TYR A 118 0.83 14.03 21.46
CA TYR A 118 -0.35 14.26 20.63
C TYR A 118 -1.02 12.97 20.12
N ASN A 119 -0.59 11.78 20.57
CA ASN A 119 -1.04 10.48 20.04
C ASN A 119 -0.99 10.41 18.48
N ALA A 120 0.04 11.00 17.88
CA ALA A 120 0.23 11.11 16.44
C ALA A 120 1.45 10.29 15.97
N PRO A 121 1.39 8.94 16.01
CA PRO A 121 2.55 8.08 15.72
C PRO A 121 3.06 8.30 14.29
N LEU A 122 4.39 8.27 14.12
CA LEU A 122 5.08 8.39 12.83
C LEU A 122 4.56 7.37 11.80
N TYR A 123 4.18 6.19 12.28
CA TYR A 123 3.52 5.14 11.51
C TYR A 123 2.16 4.87 12.15
N ARG A 124 1.09 5.39 11.54
CA ARG A 124 -0.26 4.90 11.87
C ARG A 124 -0.36 3.48 11.33
N LYS A 125 -0.40 2.49 12.23
CA LYS A 125 -0.94 1.18 11.83
C LYS A 125 -2.32 1.46 11.22
N PRO A 126 -2.62 0.94 10.02
CA PRO A 126 -3.95 1.07 9.46
C PRO A 126 -4.95 0.59 10.51
N PRO A 127 -6.15 1.20 10.61
CA PRO A 127 -7.17 0.73 11.53
C PRO A 127 -7.30 -0.79 11.35
N LEU A 128 -7.32 -1.54 12.45
CA LEU A 128 -7.55 -2.98 12.40
C LEU A 128 -8.81 -3.19 11.56
N GLY A 129 -8.64 -3.75 10.35
CA GLY A 129 -9.77 -4.27 9.60
C GLY A 129 -10.54 -5.19 10.53
N LYS A 130 -11.88 -5.13 10.51
CA LYS A 130 -12.68 -6.16 11.17
C LYS A 130 -12.08 -7.51 10.81
N ARG A 131 -11.87 -8.38 11.81
CA ARG A 131 -11.31 -9.72 11.64
C ARG A 131 -11.89 -10.30 10.34
N PRO A 132 -11.06 -10.63 9.35
CA PRO A 132 -11.57 -11.19 8.12
C PRO A 132 -12.41 -12.44 8.45
N VAL A 133 -13.61 -12.51 7.88
CA VAL A 133 -14.56 -13.61 8.13
C VAL A 133 -13.99 -14.97 7.71
N PHE A 134 -12.87 -15.02 6.98
CA PHE A 134 -12.23 -16.26 6.52
C PHE A 134 -11.67 -17.16 7.64
N LEU A 135 -11.52 -16.70 8.89
CA LEU A 135 -10.96 -17.54 9.95
C LEU A 135 -11.94 -18.54 10.58
N ASN A 136 -13.22 -18.51 10.19
CA ASN A 136 -14.25 -19.42 10.72
C ASN A 136 -14.89 -20.31 9.64
N GLU A 137 -14.40 -20.28 8.40
CA GLU A 137 -14.82 -21.23 7.39
C GLU A 137 -13.68 -22.21 7.11
N GLU A 138 -13.98 -23.49 7.13
CA GLU A 138 -13.12 -24.60 6.69
C GLU A 138 -12.75 -24.52 5.19
N THR A 139 -12.91 -23.36 4.56
CA THR A 139 -12.59 -23.07 3.16
C THR A 139 -11.14 -22.60 3.01
N ILE A 140 -10.18 -23.38 3.53
CA ILE A 140 -8.97 -23.62 2.72
C ILE A 140 -9.43 -24.56 1.59
N ASN A 141 -10.30 -24.03 0.72
CA ASN A 141 -10.50 -24.60 -0.59
C ASN A 141 -9.11 -24.55 -1.23
N GLN A 142 -8.46 -25.70 -1.33
CA GLN A 142 -7.24 -25.83 -2.11
C GLN A 142 -7.62 -25.44 -3.54
N TYR A 143 -7.36 -24.18 -3.91
CA TYR A 143 -7.54 -23.73 -5.28
C TYR A 143 -6.78 -24.72 -6.16
N LYS A 144 -7.50 -25.36 -7.07
CA LYS A 144 -6.98 -26.36 -7.99
C LYS A 144 -5.88 -25.75 -8.87
N THR A 145 -5.92 -24.44 -9.13
CA THR A 145 -4.84 -23.69 -9.79
C THR A 145 -3.48 -23.86 -9.09
N THR A 146 -3.43 -24.07 -7.78
CA THR A 146 -2.19 -24.39 -7.02
C THR A 146 -1.49 -25.65 -7.53
N ASN A 147 -2.25 -26.67 -7.96
CA ASN A 147 -1.68 -27.88 -8.54
C ASN A 147 -1.05 -27.64 -9.91
N ILE A 148 -1.62 -26.73 -10.71
CA ILE A 148 -1.02 -26.33 -11.99
C ILE A 148 0.24 -25.52 -11.75
N ILE A 149 0.25 -24.59 -10.78
CA ILE A 149 1.43 -23.83 -10.38
C ILE A 149 2.59 -24.77 -9.99
N ARG A 150 2.32 -25.81 -9.18
CA ARG A 150 3.33 -26.81 -8.82
C ARG A 150 3.87 -27.56 -10.04
N GLN A 151 3.00 -27.88 -11.01
CA GLN A 151 3.42 -28.51 -12.26
C GLN A 151 4.25 -27.56 -13.13
N ILE A 152 3.90 -26.27 -13.20
CA ILE A 152 4.69 -25.25 -13.90
C ILE A 152 6.08 -25.17 -13.27
N LYS A 153 6.19 -25.04 -11.95
CA LYS A 153 7.48 -25.03 -11.24
C LYS A 153 8.33 -26.25 -11.58
N SER A 154 7.74 -27.44 -11.54
CA SER A 154 8.46 -28.68 -11.89
C SER A 154 8.85 -28.74 -13.37
N ALA A 155 8.00 -28.24 -14.27
CA ALA A 155 8.22 -28.29 -15.71
C ALA A 155 9.27 -27.28 -16.20
N ILE A 156 9.46 -26.15 -15.51
CA ILE A 156 10.48 -25.15 -15.85
C ILE A 156 11.88 -25.79 -15.91
N ASP A 157 12.21 -26.62 -14.91
CA ASP A 157 13.53 -27.27 -14.87
C ASP A 157 13.59 -28.56 -15.71
N SER A 158 12.48 -29.32 -15.74
CA SER A 158 12.51 -30.70 -16.26
C SER A 158 11.97 -30.86 -17.68
N ASN A 159 10.99 -30.05 -18.10
CA ASN A 159 10.35 -30.16 -19.41
C ASN A 159 9.65 -28.84 -19.85
N PRO A 160 10.41 -27.82 -20.29
CA PRO A 160 9.87 -26.51 -20.65
C PRO A 160 8.80 -26.53 -21.76
N ARG A 161 8.81 -27.56 -22.62
CA ARG A 161 7.82 -27.69 -23.72
C ARG A 161 6.39 -27.84 -23.21
N ARG A 162 6.19 -28.29 -21.95
CA ARG A 162 4.86 -28.42 -21.34
C ARG A 162 4.30 -27.09 -20.82
N ILE A 163 5.12 -26.05 -20.68
CA ILE A 163 4.72 -24.79 -20.04
C ILE A 163 3.56 -24.14 -20.77
N LYS A 164 3.58 -24.08 -22.11
CA LYS A 164 2.48 -23.52 -22.91
C LYS A 164 1.14 -24.24 -22.66
N SER A 165 1.18 -25.57 -22.57
CA SER A 165 -0.04 -26.35 -22.26
C SER A 165 -0.52 -26.14 -20.82
N LEU A 166 0.40 -26.01 -19.87
CA LEU A 166 0.08 -25.76 -18.47
C LEU A 166 -0.47 -24.35 -18.24
N ALA A 167 0.05 -23.34 -18.95
CA ALA A 167 -0.45 -21.96 -18.91
C ALA A 167 -1.90 -21.89 -19.41
N ARG A 168 -2.22 -22.59 -20.51
CA ARG A 168 -3.61 -22.71 -20.99
C ARG A 168 -4.51 -23.43 -19.98
N ALA A 169 -4.04 -24.55 -19.42
CA ALA A 169 -4.79 -25.27 -18.39
C ALA A 169 -5.00 -24.43 -17.12
N PHE A 170 -4.04 -23.59 -16.76
CA PHE A 170 -4.18 -22.62 -15.68
C PHE A 170 -5.28 -21.62 -16.01
N THR A 171 -5.29 -21.04 -17.22
CA THR A 171 -6.33 -20.08 -17.65
C THR A 171 -7.73 -20.67 -17.49
N GLU A 172 -8.00 -21.85 -18.06
CA GLU A 172 -9.34 -22.45 -18.00
C GLU A 172 -9.78 -22.70 -16.56
N LEU A 173 -8.90 -23.27 -15.74
CA LEU A 173 -9.18 -23.55 -14.34
C LEU A 173 -9.33 -22.28 -13.49
N TYR A 174 -8.57 -21.23 -13.79
CA TYR A 174 -8.68 -19.95 -13.15
C TYR A 174 -10.06 -19.33 -13.41
N LEU A 175 -10.56 -19.40 -14.65
CA LEU A 175 -11.87 -18.88 -15.01
C LEU A 175 -13.00 -19.67 -14.33
N GLU A 176 -12.86 -20.99 -14.19
CA GLU A 176 -13.79 -21.81 -13.39
C GLU A 176 -13.83 -21.40 -11.91
N GLU A 177 -12.67 -21.15 -11.30
CA GLU A 177 -12.60 -20.71 -9.91
C GLU A 177 -13.08 -19.26 -9.73
N LEU A 178 -12.85 -18.41 -10.74
CA LEU A 178 -13.34 -17.04 -10.76
C LEU A 178 -14.86 -16.98 -10.81
N ASP A 179 -15.52 -17.85 -11.58
CA ASP A 179 -16.98 -17.91 -11.67
C ASP A 179 -17.66 -18.21 -10.30
N GLN A 180 -16.95 -18.86 -9.38
CA GLN A 180 -17.45 -19.10 -8.02
C GLN A 180 -17.61 -17.81 -7.19
N LEU A 181 -17.00 -16.69 -7.62
CA LEU A 181 -17.17 -15.40 -6.98
C LEU A 181 -18.41 -14.64 -7.46
N LYS A 182 -19.16 -15.20 -8.42
CA LYS A 182 -20.33 -14.57 -9.02
C LYS A 182 -21.33 -14.15 -7.96
N LEU A 183 -21.83 -12.93 -8.14
CA LEU A 183 -22.95 -12.38 -7.40
C LEU A 183 -24.18 -12.41 -8.29
N GLU A 184 -25.34 -12.69 -7.71
CA GLU A 184 -26.65 -12.60 -8.32
C GLU A 184 -27.44 -11.44 -7.72
N HIS A 185 -28.48 -10.97 -8.42
CA HIS A 185 -29.32 -9.87 -7.96
C HIS A 185 -29.89 -10.11 -6.54
N LYS A 186 -30.19 -11.37 -6.20
CA LYS A 186 -30.76 -11.77 -4.90
C LYS A 186 -29.76 -11.65 -3.72
N ASP A 187 -28.47 -11.56 -4.02
CA ASP A 187 -27.42 -11.55 -2.98
C ASP A 187 -27.25 -10.16 -2.35
N PHE A 188 -27.83 -9.12 -2.95
CA PHE A 188 -27.66 -7.74 -2.54
C PHE A 188 -28.77 -7.27 -1.60
N ASP A 189 -28.37 -6.59 -0.53
CA ASP A 189 -29.25 -5.68 0.21
C ASP A 189 -29.29 -4.34 -0.53
N PRO A 190 -30.46 -3.85 -0.99
CA PRO A 190 -30.59 -2.56 -1.67
C PRO A 190 -30.02 -1.37 -0.89
N ASN A 191 -29.92 -1.45 0.45
CA ASN A 191 -29.37 -0.38 1.28
C ASN A 191 -27.84 -0.43 1.42
N GLU A 192 -27.23 -1.59 1.17
CA GLU A 192 -25.81 -1.87 1.40
C GLU A 192 -25.17 -2.70 0.27
N ILE A 193 -25.57 -2.42 -0.98
CA ILE A 193 -25.16 -3.19 -2.18
C ILE A 193 -23.63 -3.28 -2.30
N ASP A 194 -22.90 -2.27 -1.83
CA ASP A 194 -21.44 -2.23 -1.88
C ASP A 194 -20.73 -3.18 -0.91
N GLU A 195 -21.37 -3.63 0.19
CA GLU A 195 -20.74 -4.54 1.16
C GLU A 195 -20.41 -5.89 0.52
N LYS A 196 -21.34 -6.43 -0.27
CA LYS A 196 -21.13 -7.69 -1.00
C LYS A 196 -20.04 -7.60 -2.05
N ILE A 197 -19.88 -6.43 -2.68
CA ILE A 197 -18.79 -6.17 -3.62
C ILE A 197 -17.44 -6.20 -2.90
N VAL A 198 -17.32 -5.48 -1.79
CA VAL A 198 -16.07 -5.46 -1.00
C VAL A 198 -15.76 -6.84 -0.40
N GLU A 199 -16.77 -7.58 0.04
CA GLU A 199 -16.63 -8.98 0.49
C GLU A 199 -16.00 -9.84 -0.62
N LYS A 200 -16.51 -9.76 -1.86
CA LYS A 200 -15.95 -10.52 -2.99
C LYS A 200 -14.58 -10.02 -3.47
N ILE A 201 -14.28 -8.73 -3.37
CA ILE A 201 -12.92 -8.19 -3.62
C ILE A 201 -11.91 -8.77 -2.62
N ASN A 202 -12.32 -8.98 -1.37
CA ASN A 202 -11.46 -9.63 -0.38
C ASN A 202 -11.35 -11.14 -0.63
N ALA A 203 -12.46 -11.79 -0.98
CA ALA A 203 -12.47 -13.21 -1.32
C ALA A 203 -11.65 -13.56 -2.58
N SER A 204 -11.36 -12.58 -3.46
CA SER A 204 -10.54 -12.79 -4.66
C SER A 204 -9.03 -12.77 -4.41
N ILE A 205 -8.57 -12.46 -3.20
CA ILE A 205 -7.14 -12.39 -2.85
C ILE A 205 -6.38 -13.67 -3.26
N PRO A 206 -6.84 -14.89 -2.94
CA PRO A 206 -6.09 -16.09 -3.30
C PRO A 206 -5.99 -16.32 -4.82
N LEU A 207 -7.04 -15.97 -5.58
CA LEU A 207 -7.01 -16.02 -7.05
C LEU A 207 -5.96 -15.06 -7.59
N ARG A 208 -5.99 -13.81 -7.14
CA ARG A 208 -4.98 -12.80 -7.48
C ARG A 208 -3.57 -13.33 -7.22
N ASP A 209 -3.33 -13.90 -6.04
CA ASP A 209 -2.01 -14.39 -5.64
C ASP A 209 -1.54 -15.56 -6.53
N ASN A 210 -2.44 -16.49 -6.86
CA ASN A 210 -2.14 -17.59 -7.78
C ASN A 210 -1.77 -17.07 -9.19
N PHE A 211 -2.49 -16.08 -9.70
CA PHE A 211 -2.15 -15.44 -10.98
C PHE A 211 -0.78 -14.75 -10.94
N ILE A 212 -0.53 -13.94 -9.91
CA ILE A 212 0.76 -13.26 -9.70
C ILE A 212 1.89 -14.27 -9.67
N GLU A 213 1.70 -15.40 -8.99
CA GLU A 213 2.71 -16.45 -8.90
C GLU A 213 3.04 -17.05 -10.27
N VAL A 214 2.04 -17.36 -11.10
CA VAL A 214 2.29 -17.85 -12.48
C VAL A 214 2.98 -16.78 -13.31
N ALA A 215 2.45 -15.56 -13.34
CA ALA A 215 3.04 -14.47 -14.12
C ALA A 215 4.49 -14.19 -13.72
N LYS A 216 4.78 -14.23 -12.41
CA LYS A 216 6.13 -14.10 -11.87
C LYS A 216 7.03 -15.25 -12.29
N LEU A 217 6.60 -16.50 -12.12
CA LEU A 217 7.40 -17.67 -12.49
C LEU A 217 7.76 -17.66 -13.98
N LEU A 218 6.81 -17.35 -14.84
CA LEU A 218 7.04 -17.30 -16.28
C LEU A 218 7.94 -16.12 -16.68
N SER A 219 7.78 -14.96 -16.05
CA SER A 219 8.60 -13.77 -16.32
C SER A 219 10.03 -13.92 -15.81
N GLU A 220 10.21 -14.49 -14.62
CA GLU A 220 11.51 -14.70 -13.98
C GLU A 220 12.39 -15.69 -14.74
N ASN A 221 11.78 -16.58 -15.52
CA ASN A 221 12.47 -17.58 -16.32
C ASN A 221 12.47 -17.25 -17.83
N ASP A 222 12.10 -16.04 -18.23
CA ASP A 222 12.08 -15.59 -19.64
C ASP A 222 11.19 -16.46 -20.57
N ILE A 223 10.10 -17.04 -20.06
CA ILE A 223 9.19 -17.94 -20.82
C ILE A 223 7.78 -17.34 -20.99
N ILE A 224 7.51 -16.15 -20.43
CA ILE A 224 6.19 -15.53 -20.54
C ILE A 224 5.84 -15.15 -21.99
N GLU A 225 4.70 -15.64 -22.47
CA GLU A 225 4.17 -15.32 -23.81
C GLU A 225 3.11 -14.22 -23.71
N SER A 226 3.25 -13.17 -24.54
CA SER A 226 2.27 -12.08 -24.65
C SER A 226 0.89 -12.58 -25.09
N ASP A 227 0.83 -13.50 -26.06
CA ASP A 227 -0.41 -14.13 -26.53
C ASP A 227 -1.23 -14.78 -25.39
N TRP A 228 -0.55 -15.42 -24.42
CA TRP A 228 -1.23 -16.03 -23.28
C TRP A 228 -1.86 -14.98 -22.36
N ILE A 229 -1.15 -13.88 -22.12
CA ILE A 229 -1.69 -12.76 -21.33
C ILE A 229 -2.86 -12.11 -22.05
N ILE A 230 -2.74 -11.87 -23.37
CA ILE A 230 -3.80 -11.27 -24.18
C ILE A 230 -5.06 -12.14 -24.13
N ASP A 231 -4.95 -13.44 -24.44
CA ASP A 231 -6.08 -14.40 -24.38
C ASP A 231 -6.71 -14.45 -22.98
N LEU A 232 -5.90 -14.46 -21.92
CA LEU A 232 -6.41 -14.45 -20.55
C LEU A 232 -7.23 -13.18 -20.26
N PHE A 233 -6.72 -11.99 -20.59
CA PHE A 233 -7.42 -10.74 -20.30
C PHE A 233 -8.68 -10.54 -21.15
N GLU A 234 -8.69 -11.02 -22.39
CA GLU A 234 -9.91 -11.07 -23.23
C GLU A 234 -10.99 -11.95 -22.58
N LYS A 235 -10.62 -13.15 -22.12
CA LYS A 235 -11.54 -14.06 -21.41
C LYS A 235 -12.00 -13.51 -20.07
N LEU A 236 -11.12 -12.87 -19.30
CA LEU A 236 -11.46 -12.23 -18.03
C LEU A 236 -12.47 -11.10 -18.22
N TYR A 237 -12.35 -10.32 -19.30
CA TYR A 237 -13.23 -9.19 -19.55
C TYR A 237 -14.71 -9.61 -19.60
N VAL A 238 -15.02 -10.82 -20.07
CA VAL A 238 -16.39 -11.36 -20.15
C VAL A 238 -17.10 -11.34 -18.79
N PHE A 239 -16.38 -11.49 -17.69
CA PHE A 239 -16.93 -11.45 -16.33
C PHE A 239 -17.38 -10.04 -15.88
N THR A 240 -16.97 -8.99 -16.60
CA THR A 240 -17.27 -7.60 -16.24
C THR A 240 -18.63 -7.11 -16.73
N GLU A 241 -19.30 -7.90 -17.57
CA GLU A 241 -20.58 -7.57 -18.17
C GLU A 241 -21.64 -8.63 -17.87
N PHE A 242 -22.91 -8.21 -17.86
CA PHE A 242 -24.02 -9.14 -17.73
C PHE A 242 -24.20 -9.97 -19.00
N ASN A 243 -24.02 -11.27 -18.89
CA ASN A 243 -24.09 -12.23 -20.00
C ASN A 243 -25.24 -13.24 -19.88
N THR A 244 -26.15 -13.08 -18.91
CA THR A 244 -27.35 -13.91 -18.75
C THR A 244 -28.63 -13.12 -19.02
N ASP A 245 -29.79 -13.74 -18.87
CA ASP A 245 -31.09 -13.06 -19.00
C ASP A 245 -31.62 -12.70 -17.61
N GLY A 246 -32.43 -11.64 -17.51
CA GLY A 246 -33.04 -11.18 -16.26
C GLY A 246 -32.55 -9.81 -15.77
N THR A 247 -32.87 -9.51 -14.52
CA THR A 247 -32.54 -8.23 -13.86
C THR A 247 -31.20 -8.34 -13.14
N TYR A 248 -30.40 -7.28 -13.22
CA TYR A 248 -29.10 -7.19 -12.56
C TYR A 248 -28.85 -5.78 -12.07
N TYR A 249 -27.93 -5.63 -11.11
CA TYR A 249 -27.40 -4.33 -10.73
C TYR A 249 -26.17 -4.02 -11.57
N GLU A 250 -26.05 -2.79 -12.09
CA GLU A 250 -24.88 -2.36 -12.87
C GLU A 250 -23.55 -2.62 -12.14
N ILE A 251 -23.55 -2.47 -10.81
CA ILE A 251 -22.39 -2.64 -9.95
C ILE A 251 -22.06 -4.08 -9.59
N GLN A 252 -22.90 -5.05 -9.98
CA GLN A 252 -22.79 -6.47 -9.61
C GLN A 252 -21.45 -7.10 -10.01
N PHE A 253 -20.80 -6.56 -11.05
CA PHE A 253 -19.52 -7.05 -11.59
C PHE A 253 -18.30 -6.25 -11.11
N ASP A 254 -18.48 -5.26 -10.24
CA ASP A 254 -17.39 -4.34 -9.86
C ASP A 254 -16.25 -5.05 -9.12
N HIS A 255 -16.51 -6.18 -8.47
CA HIS A 255 -15.47 -7.02 -7.86
C HIS A 255 -14.56 -7.69 -8.92
N TYR A 256 -15.12 -8.15 -10.04
CA TYR A 256 -14.34 -8.66 -11.18
C TYR A 256 -13.53 -7.53 -11.82
N LYS A 257 -14.16 -6.39 -12.07
CA LYS A 257 -13.49 -5.21 -12.62
C LYS A 257 -12.33 -4.74 -11.74
N PHE A 258 -12.49 -4.74 -10.41
CA PHE A 258 -11.41 -4.43 -9.47
C PHE A 258 -10.27 -5.43 -9.61
N LEU A 259 -10.57 -6.73 -9.58
CA LEU A 259 -9.57 -7.79 -9.67
C LEU A 259 -8.81 -7.73 -11.01
N ILE A 260 -9.49 -7.51 -12.13
CA ILE A 260 -8.86 -7.44 -13.46
C ILE A 260 -7.94 -6.22 -13.55
N HIS A 261 -8.38 -5.06 -13.06
CA HIS A 261 -7.53 -3.87 -12.98
C HIS A 261 -6.29 -4.15 -12.11
N GLU A 262 -6.48 -4.74 -10.92
CA GLU A 262 -5.39 -5.15 -10.01
C GLU A 262 -4.41 -6.13 -10.69
N MET A 263 -4.91 -7.16 -11.36
CA MET A 263 -4.12 -8.15 -12.08
C MET A 263 -3.32 -7.51 -13.22
N PHE A 264 -3.93 -6.59 -14.00
CA PHE A 264 -3.25 -5.93 -15.11
C PHE A 264 -2.09 -5.06 -14.62
N LEU A 265 -2.30 -4.30 -13.54
CA LEU A 265 -1.22 -3.55 -12.87
C LEU A 265 -0.08 -4.49 -12.44
N TYR A 266 -0.42 -5.64 -11.87
CA TYR A 266 0.57 -6.64 -11.49
C TYR A 266 1.32 -7.24 -12.68
N THR A 267 0.64 -7.55 -13.78
CA THR A 267 1.27 -8.05 -15.02
C THR A 267 2.34 -7.08 -15.49
N CYS A 268 1.99 -5.81 -15.64
CA CYS A 268 2.93 -4.79 -16.10
C CYS A 268 4.07 -4.58 -15.10
N ALA A 269 3.78 -4.53 -13.79
CA ALA A 269 4.80 -4.37 -12.76
C ALA A 269 5.80 -5.54 -12.72
N ILE A 270 5.31 -6.78 -12.86
CA ILE A 270 6.14 -7.99 -12.92
C ILE A 270 7.01 -7.96 -14.17
N MET A 271 6.44 -7.67 -15.34
CA MET A 271 7.21 -7.60 -16.59
C MET A 271 8.28 -6.52 -16.57
N LEU A 272 7.97 -5.33 -16.02
CA LEU A 272 8.95 -4.27 -15.82
C LEU A 272 10.07 -4.69 -14.87
N LYS A 273 9.73 -5.40 -13.79
CA LYS A 273 10.67 -5.89 -12.77
C LYS A 273 11.63 -6.94 -13.34
N TYR A 274 11.13 -7.86 -14.15
CA TYR A 274 11.89 -8.95 -14.77
C TYR A 274 12.37 -8.62 -16.19
N GLU A 275 12.36 -7.33 -16.57
CA GLU A 275 12.90 -6.83 -17.84
C GLU A 275 12.28 -7.47 -19.10
N GLN A 276 11.03 -7.94 -19.00
CA GLN A 276 10.23 -8.52 -20.09
C GLN A 276 9.66 -7.42 -21.00
N TYR A 277 10.55 -6.59 -21.58
CA TYR A 277 10.15 -5.40 -22.34
C TYR A 277 9.45 -5.70 -23.66
N GLN A 278 9.86 -6.76 -24.36
CA GLN A 278 9.24 -7.14 -25.62
C GLN A 278 7.81 -7.68 -25.41
N PRO A 279 7.56 -8.67 -24.53
CA PRO A 279 6.18 -9.09 -24.23
C PRO A 279 5.31 -7.95 -23.70
N LEU A 280 5.86 -7.06 -22.87
CA LEU A 280 5.13 -5.91 -22.36
C LEU A 280 4.73 -4.93 -23.48
N SER A 281 5.64 -4.66 -24.42
CA SER A 281 5.34 -3.85 -25.62
C SER A 281 4.17 -4.43 -26.39
N GLU A 282 4.21 -5.74 -26.64
CA GLU A 282 3.17 -6.46 -27.38
C GLU A 282 1.81 -6.38 -26.69
N ILE A 283 1.76 -6.57 -25.37
CA ILE A 283 0.53 -6.44 -24.56
C ILE A 283 -0.03 -5.01 -24.60
N LEU A 284 0.83 -3.99 -24.46
CA LEU A 284 0.40 -2.58 -24.40
C LEU A 284 0.06 -1.99 -25.78
N THR A 285 0.50 -2.61 -26.87
CA THR A 285 0.19 -2.19 -28.24
C THR A 285 -0.83 -3.10 -28.93
N SER A 286 -1.20 -4.21 -28.29
CA SER A 286 -2.20 -5.13 -28.80
C SER A 286 -3.59 -4.49 -28.87
N ARG A 287 -4.37 -5.01 -29.81
CA ARG A 287 -5.79 -4.74 -29.94
C ARG A 287 -6.55 -5.94 -29.40
N TYR A 288 -7.15 -5.76 -28.23
CA TYR A 288 -7.92 -6.76 -27.52
C TYR A 288 -9.28 -6.93 -28.19
N TYR A 289 -9.63 -8.17 -28.50
CA TYR A 289 -10.90 -8.54 -29.10
C TYR A 289 -11.88 -9.01 -28.02
N LEU A 290 -12.82 -8.13 -27.69
CA LEU A 290 -13.78 -8.36 -26.62
C LEU A 290 -15.10 -8.86 -27.20
N GLU A 291 -15.45 -10.09 -26.86
CA GLU A 291 -16.75 -10.69 -27.19
C GLU A 291 -17.77 -10.32 -26.11
N THR A 292 -18.75 -9.49 -26.49
CA THR A 292 -19.80 -9.04 -25.56
C THR A 292 -21.18 -9.32 -26.11
N LYS A 293 -22.21 -9.37 -25.24
CA LYS A 293 -23.61 -9.48 -25.68
C LYS A 293 -24.04 -8.37 -26.64
N ARG A 294 -23.36 -7.21 -26.59
CA ARG A 294 -23.62 -6.05 -27.45
C ARG A 294 -22.88 -6.13 -28.81
N GLY A 295 -22.18 -7.23 -29.06
CA GLY A 295 -21.33 -7.42 -30.23
C GLY A 295 -19.85 -7.38 -29.88
N ASN A 296 -19.03 -7.68 -30.88
CA ASN A 296 -17.59 -7.74 -30.72
C ASN A 296 -16.98 -6.35 -30.87
N ARG A 297 -16.00 -6.06 -30.02
CA ARG A 297 -15.33 -4.76 -29.97
C ARG A 297 -13.83 -4.95 -29.92
N GLU A 298 -13.12 -4.18 -30.72
CA GLU A 298 -11.67 -4.13 -30.69
C GLU A 298 -11.24 -2.88 -29.92
N VAL A 299 -10.48 -3.08 -28.84
CA VAL A 299 -10.06 -2.00 -27.93
C VAL A 299 -8.59 -2.13 -27.55
N ASP A 300 -8.01 -1.06 -27.03
CA ASP A 300 -6.69 -1.09 -26.40
C ASP A 300 -6.77 -1.44 -24.91
N PHE A 301 -5.61 -1.61 -24.28
CA PHE A 301 -5.51 -2.03 -22.88
C PHE A 301 -6.10 -1.03 -21.86
N VAL A 302 -6.39 0.22 -22.26
CA VAL A 302 -6.98 1.22 -21.36
C VAL A 302 -8.34 0.76 -20.85
N VAL A 303 -9.00 -0.14 -21.58
CA VAL A 303 -10.27 -0.76 -21.15
C VAL A 303 -10.19 -1.45 -19.79
N PHE A 304 -9.02 -1.97 -19.39
CA PHE A 304 -8.84 -2.66 -18.11
C PHE A 304 -8.77 -1.71 -16.90
N ARG A 305 -8.80 -0.39 -17.14
CA ARG A 305 -8.94 0.65 -16.11
C ARG A 305 -10.41 0.95 -15.83
N PHE A 306 -11.07 0.07 -15.08
CA PHE A 306 -12.49 0.24 -14.77
C PHE A 306 -12.76 1.33 -13.74
N TYR A 307 -13.85 2.07 -13.95
CA TYR A 307 -14.49 2.90 -12.94
C TYR A 307 -15.50 2.08 -12.14
N LEU A 308 -15.42 2.14 -10.81
CA LEU A 308 -16.20 1.29 -9.91
C LEU A 308 -17.19 2.11 -9.08
N ARG A 309 -18.42 2.20 -9.58
CA ARG A 309 -19.49 2.95 -8.94
C ARG A 309 -19.83 2.41 -7.55
N SER A 310 -19.68 1.11 -7.31
CA SER A 310 -19.88 0.51 -5.98
C SER A 310 -18.97 1.15 -4.91
N LEU A 311 -17.72 1.47 -5.24
CA LEU A 311 -16.77 2.03 -4.29
C LEU A 311 -17.00 3.52 -4.03
N ASP A 312 -17.52 4.26 -5.01
CA ASP A 312 -17.96 5.63 -4.77
C ASP A 312 -19.21 5.68 -3.89
N SER A 313 -20.20 4.83 -4.16
CA SER A 313 -21.38 4.67 -3.28
C SER A 313 -20.97 4.31 -1.85
N ARG A 314 -20.00 3.42 -1.67
CA ARG A 314 -19.46 3.07 -0.35
C ARG A 314 -18.78 4.26 0.33
N ASN A 315 -17.92 4.97 -0.42
CA ASN A 315 -17.18 6.12 0.07
C ASN A 315 -18.12 7.22 0.61
N GLU A 316 -19.24 7.45 -0.10
CA GLU A 316 -20.31 8.35 0.32
C GLU A 316 -21.09 7.81 1.52
N ARG A 317 -21.63 6.58 1.43
CA ARG A 317 -22.47 5.96 2.47
C ARG A 317 -21.76 5.88 3.83
N LEU A 318 -20.49 5.50 3.82
CA LEU A 318 -19.67 5.38 5.04
C LEU A 318 -18.97 6.70 5.43
N GLY A 319 -19.12 7.77 4.64
CA GLY A 319 -18.51 9.07 4.93
C GLY A 319 -16.98 9.04 5.01
N LEU A 320 -16.33 8.19 4.21
CA LEU A 320 -14.87 7.95 4.30
C LEU A 320 -14.04 9.13 3.77
N ARG A 321 -14.67 10.02 2.98
CA ARG A 321 -14.07 11.25 2.42
C ARG A 321 -12.77 11.00 1.66
N LYS A 322 -12.72 9.88 0.93
CA LYS A 322 -11.60 9.54 0.05
C LYS A 322 -11.82 10.21 -1.31
N ILE A 323 -10.75 10.65 -1.96
CA ILE A 323 -10.83 11.18 -3.33
C ILE A 323 -11.14 10.04 -4.31
N SER A 324 -10.52 8.89 -4.10
CA SER A 324 -10.81 7.63 -4.77
C SER A 324 -10.69 6.49 -3.75
N LEU A 325 -11.77 5.79 -3.44
CA LEU A 325 -11.70 4.63 -2.55
C LEU A 325 -11.01 3.45 -3.25
N GLN A 326 -11.25 3.28 -4.55
CA GLN A 326 -10.59 2.28 -5.38
C GLN A 326 -9.07 2.41 -5.35
N ALA A 327 -8.54 3.62 -5.52
CA ALA A 327 -7.11 3.87 -5.48
C ALA A 327 -6.49 3.52 -4.12
N GLN A 328 -7.17 3.85 -3.02
CA GLN A 328 -6.70 3.47 -1.69
C GLN A 328 -6.66 1.95 -1.53
N MET A 329 -7.72 1.25 -1.92
CA MET A 329 -7.80 -0.20 -1.83
C MET A 329 -6.73 -0.88 -2.70
N LEU A 330 -6.46 -0.34 -3.91
CA LEU A 330 -5.35 -0.84 -4.74
C LEU A 330 -4.01 -0.63 -4.04
N LEU A 331 -3.72 0.55 -3.49
CA LEU A 331 -2.45 0.83 -2.82
C LEU A 331 -2.19 0.01 -1.56
N GLU A 332 -3.25 -0.39 -0.85
CA GLU A 332 -3.15 -1.34 0.27
C GLU A 332 -2.73 -2.75 -0.19
N ARG A 333 -2.80 -3.02 -1.50
CA ARG A 333 -2.68 -4.35 -2.09
C ARG A 333 -1.65 -4.46 -3.21
N THR A 334 -1.18 -3.36 -3.81
CA THR A 334 -0.34 -3.32 -5.03
C THR A 334 0.83 -2.34 -4.93
N ILE A 335 1.72 -2.36 -5.94
CA ILE A 335 2.90 -1.50 -6.02
C ILE A 335 2.57 -0.22 -6.83
N ASN A 336 2.76 0.93 -6.16
CA ASN A 336 2.29 2.28 -6.54
C ASN A 336 2.73 2.79 -7.94
N GLU A 337 3.97 2.54 -8.37
CA GLU A 337 4.52 3.26 -9.54
C GLU A 337 3.96 2.81 -10.90
N CYS A 338 3.42 1.59 -11.00
CA CYS A 338 3.05 1.02 -12.30
C CYS A 338 1.84 1.71 -12.94
N ASP A 339 0.90 2.17 -12.13
CA ASP A 339 -0.31 2.85 -12.60
C ASP A 339 0.03 4.16 -13.32
N ILE A 340 0.98 4.95 -12.78
CA ILE A 340 1.50 6.17 -13.41
C ILE A 340 2.32 5.83 -14.68
N LEU A 341 3.10 4.75 -14.67
CA LEU A 341 3.83 4.33 -15.87
C LEU A 341 2.87 3.96 -17.01
N LEU A 342 1.76 3.28 -16.72
CA LEU A 342 0.74 2.98 -17.72
C LEU A 342 0.07 4.23 -18.28
N HIS A 343 -0.11 5.28 -17.47
CA HIS A 343 -0.55 6.58 -17.98
C HIS A 343 0.41 7.09 -19.08
N TYR A 344 1.71 7.11 -18.80
CA TYR A 344 2.70 7.51 -19.80
C TYR A 344 2.71 6.59 -21.01
N PHE A 345 2.75 5.27 -20.80
CA PHE A 345 2.79 4.30 -21.89
C PHE A 345 1.55 4.40 -22.77
N SER A 346 0.35 4.56 -22.21
CA SER A 346 -0.87 4.75 -22.99
C SER A 346 -0.76 5.97 -23.90
N SER A 347 -0.25 7.10 -23.39
CA SER A 347 -0.11 8.33 -24.17
C SER A 347 0.99 8.27 -25.23
N ILE A 348 2.01 7.44 -25.03
CA ILE A 348 3.18 7.34 -25.92
C ILE A 348 2.95 6.26 -27.00
N LEU A 349 2.42 5.11 -26.59
CA LEU A 349 2.28 3.93 -27.45
C LEU A 349 0.98 3.92 -28.23
N LEU A 350 -0.09 4.52 -27.70
CA LEU A 350 -1.38 4.58 -28.37
C LEU A 350 -1.53 5.92 -29.10
N LYS A 351 -2.14 5.88 -30.29
CA LYS A 351 -2.49 7.08 -31.07
C LYS A 351 -3.91 7.58 -30.80
N ASP A 352 -4.60 6.97 -29.84
CA ASP A 352 -6.01 7.19 -29.55
C ASP A 352 -6.24 8.33 -28.54
N ARG A 353 -7.46 8.87 -28.54
CA ARG A 353 -7.85 10.02 -27.69
C ARG A 353 -8.02 9.67 -26.20
N TYR A 354 -8.17 8.40 -25.87
CA TYR A 354 -8.42 7.96 -24.49
C TYR A 354 -7.14 7.37 -23.90
N SER A 355 -6.65 7.98 -22.82
CA SER A 355 -5.45 7.54 -22.10
C SER A 355 -5.79 6.86 -20.78
N TRP A 356 -4.88 6.02 -20.31
CA TRP A 356 -4.94 5.42 -18.98
C TRP A 356 -4.88 6.53 -17.93
N PHE A 357 -5.87 6.61 -17.04
CA PHE A 357 -5.87 7.60 -15.96
C PHE A 357 -5.34 6.95 -14.67
N PRO A 358 -4.24 7.44 -14.08
CA PRO A 358 -3.51 6.70 -13.06
C PRO A 358 -4.07 6.93 -11.65
N ILE A 359 -5.25 6.38 -11.32
CA ILE A 359 -6.01 6.71 -10.10
C ILE A 359 -5.22 6.70 -8.76
N THR A 360 -4.12 5.96 -8.66
CA THR A 360 -3.28 5.86 -7.46
C THR A 360 -2.37 7.08 -7.23
N TYR A 361 -2.14 7.94 -8.22
CA TYR A 361 -1.26 9.11 -8.09
C TYR A 361 -1.63 10.02 -6.91
N ILE A 362 -2.94 10.08 -6.59
CA ILE A 362 -3.49 11.01 -5.60
C ILE A 362 -3.09 10.70 -4.15
N TYR A 363 -2.70 9.46 -3.87
CA TYR A 363 -2.23 9.04 -2.55
C TYR A 363 -0.77 8.64 -2.55
N ARG A 364 -0.06 8.97 -3.62
CA ARG A 364 1.40 8.90 -3.60
C ARG A 364 1.88 9.92 -2.57
N GLU A 365 2.56 9.44 -1.54
CA GLU A 365 3.23 10.33 -0.58
C GLU A 365 4.19 11.23 -1.36
N ASN A 366 4.29 12.48 -0.89
CA ASN A 366 4.86 13.61 -1.60
C ASN A 366 6.37 13.42 -1.85
N ASP A 367 6.69 12.59 -2.84
CA ASP A 367 8.03 12.23 -3.18
C ASP A 367 8.41 13.04 -4.41
N SER A 368 9.20 14.07 -4.18
CA SER A 368 10.08 14.67 -5.19
C SER A 368 10.97 13.63 -5.87
N ASN A 369 10.98 12.38 -5.38
CA ASN A 369 11.69 11.25 -5.93
C ASN A 369 11.12 10.84 -7.29
N PRO A 370 11.97 10.84 -8.33
CA PRO A 370 11.62 10.32 -9.64
C PRO A 370 11.15 8.85 -9.55
N ILE A 371 10.19 8.48 -10.40
CA ILE A 371 9.80 7.07 -10.56
C ILE A 371 11.04 6.26 -10.92
N LYS A 372 11.32 5.21 -10.14
CA LYS A 372 12.60 4.48 -10.19
C LYS A 372 12.88 3.91 -11.58
N PHE A 373 11.86 3.43 -12.29
CA PHE A 373 11.99 2.93 -13.66
C PHE A 373 12.53 4.02 -14.60
N LEU A 374 11.91 5.22 -14.59
CA LEU A 374 12.30 6.34 -15.44
C LEU A 374 13.68 6.88 -15.06
N ALA A 375 13.96 7.02 -13.76
CA ALA A 375 15.26 7.48 -13.27
C ALA A 375 16.43 6.59 -13.75
N LYS A 376 16.20 5.27 -13.84
CA LYS A 376 17.21 4.32 -14.31
C LYS A 376 17.53 4.44 -15.79
N LEU A 377 16.70 5.09 -16.60
CA LEU A 377 16.96 5.31 -18.03
C LEU A 377 18.15 6.25 -18.27
N LYS A 378 18.68 6.93 -17.24
CA LYS A 378 19.96 7.65 -17.33
C LYS A 378 21.13 6.73 -17.70
N SER A 379 21.06 5.44 -17.36
CA SER A 379 22.08 4.46 -17.76
C SER A 379 21.87 4.04 -19.21
N LYS A 380 22.92 4.11 -20.02
CA LYS A 380 22.94 3.68 -21.42
C LYS A 380 22.52 2.22 -21.57
N ARG A 381 23.08 1.34 -20.72
CA ARG A 381 22.67 -0.07 -20.65
C ARG A 381 21.16 -0.21 -20.48
N LYS A 382 20.57 0.55 -19.55
CA LYS A 382 19.13 0.44 -19.26
C LYS A 382 18.28 1.04 -20.38
N ALA A 383 18.67 2.19 -20.91
CA ALA A 383 18.01 2.82 -22.05
C ALA A 383 17.97 1.88 -23.26
N THR A 384 19.08 1.22 -23.57
CA THR A 384 19.16 0.24 -24.68
C THR A 384 18.22 -0.95 -24.49
N GLN A 385 18.10 -1.50 -23.26
CA GLN A 385 17.16 -2.60 -23.00
C GLN A 385 15.70 -2.20 -23.22
N VAL A 386 15.35 -0.96 -22.88
CA VAL A 386 13.97 -0.44 -22.89
C VAL A 386 13.51 -0.03 -24.30
N LEU A 387 14.40 0.08 -25.29
CA LEU A 387 14.04 0.39 -26.68
C LEU A 387 12.92 -0.53 -27.23
N LYS A 388 12.96 -1.82 -26.88
CA LYS A 388 11.95 -2.82 -27.25
C LYS A 388 10.55 -2.50 -26.71
N LEU A 389 10.46 -1.91 -25.51
CA LEU A 389 9.18 -1.52 -24.91
C LEU A 389 8.47 -0.44 -25.75
N PHE A 390 9.24 0.42 -26.39
CA PHE A 390 8.74 1.57 -27.14
C PHE A 390 8.77 1.36 -28.66
N ASN A 391 9.20 0.19 -29.12
CA ASN A 391 9.37 -0.14 -30.55
C ASN A 391 10.22 0.89 -31.32
N VAL A 392 11.29 1.38 -30.70
CA VAL A 392 12.27 2.31 -31.29
C VAL A 392 13.61 1.63 -31.51
N ALA A 393 14.40 2.09 -32.47
CA ALA A 393 15.67 1.47 -32.85
C ALA A 393 16.88 2.04 -32.11
N SER A 394 16.77 3.24 -31.53
CA SER A 394 17.91 3.99 -30.98
C SER A 394 17.54 4.79 -29.73
N ILE A 395 18.55 5.16 -28.94
CA ILE A 395 18.35 6.03 -27.77
C ILE A 395 17.86 7.40 -28.22
N GLU A 396 18.35 7.89 -29.36
CA GLU A 396 17.94 9.15 -29.97
C GLU A 396 16.46 9.15 -30.33
N GLU A 397 15.95 8.04 -30.90
CA GLU A 397 14.51 7.88 -31.13
C GLU A 397 13.71 7.81 -29.82
N LEU A 398 14.23 7.13 -28.80
CA LEU A 398 13.59 7.11 -27.47
C LEU A 398 13.52 8.52 -26.86
N GLN A 399 14.59 9.31 -26.98
CA GLN A 399 14.63 10.70 -26.53
C GLN A 399 13.61 11.56 -27.26
N ALA A 400 13.52 11.44 -28.59
CA ALA A 400 12.54 12.17 -29.38
C ALA A 400 11.11 11.78 -29.00
N LEU A 401 10.85 10.48 -28.83
CA LEU A 401 9.54 9.95 -28.45
C LEU A 401 9.10 10.46 -27.08
N LEU A 402 9.93 10.30 -26.04
CA LEU A 402 9.62 10.77 -24.69
C LEU A 402 9.61 12.31 -24.60
N GLY A 403 10.39 12.99 -25.43
CA GLY A 403 10.38 14.46 -25.55
C GLY A 403 9.09 14.99 -26.17
N SER A 404 8.44 14.22 -27.03
CA SER A 404 7.15 14.58 -27.63
C SER A 404 5.96 14.42 -26.67
N TYR A 405 6.15 13.71 -25.55
CA TYR A 405 5.08 13.51 -24.57
C TYR A 405 4.60 14.85 -24.01
N SER A 406 3.29 15.06 -24.03
CA SER A 406 2.66 16.23 -23.44
C SER A 406 1.43 15.80 -22.64
N GLN A 407 1.18 16.54 -21.56
CA GLN A 407 0.04 16.34 -20.68
C GLN A 407 -0.62 17.71 -20.46
N GLU A 408 -1.94 17.73 -20.34
CA GLU A 408 -2.66 18.94 -19.97
C GLU A 408 -2.22 19.46 -18.59
N ASN A 409 -2.13 20.79 -18.48
CA ASN A 409 -1.81 21.43 -17.21
C ASN A 409 -2.94 21.17 -16.19
N GLY A 410 -2.57 20.73 -14.99
CA GLY A 410 -3.55 20.42 -13.95
C GLY A 410 -4.32 19.12 -14.17
N TYR A 411 -3.83 18.24 -15.06
CA TYR A 411 -4.46 16.94 -15.30
C TYR A 411 -4.50 16.10 -14.02
N GLY A 412 -5.69 15.73 -13.59
CA GLY A 412 -5.92 15.07 -12.31
C GLY A 412 -7.38 15.11 -11.88
N TYR A 413 -7.60 14.76 -10.62
CA TYR A 413 -8.90 14.79 -9.96
C TYR A 413 -9.24 16.24 -9.68
N ARG A 414 -10.47 16.63 -10.03
CA ARG A 414 -10.93 18.00 -9.81
C ARG A 414 -10.89 18.33 -8.32
N GLY A 415 -10.21 19.43 -7.97
CA GLY A 415 -10.11 19.91 -6.59
C GLY A 415 -9.11 19.13 -5.72
N ALA A 416 -8.35 18.20 -6.31
CA ALA A 416 -7.21 17.60 -5.63
C ALA A 416 -6.08 18.63 -5.42
N PHE A 417 -5.32 18.45 -4.35
CA PHE A 417 -4.15 19.30 -4.06
C PHE A 417 -2.98 19.02 -5.02
N TYR A 418 -2.85 17.76 -5.46
CA TYR A 418 -1.80 17.32 -6.38
C TYR A 418 -2.41 16.89 -7.73
N ASN A 419 -1.65 17.08 -8.79
CA ASN A 419 -1.97 16.64 -10.14
C ASN A 419 -1.21 15.36 -10.49
N VAL A 420 -1.59 14.70 -11.59
CA VAL A 420 -0.82 13.61 -12.17
C VAL A 420 0.58 14.15 -12.51
N PRO A 421 1.68 13.54 -12.02
CA PRO A 421 3.03 13.98 -12.31
C PRO A 421 3.31 13.94 -13.82
N ILE A 422 3.94 14.99 -14.36
CA ILE A 422 4.36 15.00 -15.76
C ILE A 422 5.62 14.14 -15.94
N LEU A 423 5.71 13.40 -17.04
CA LEU A 423 6.85 12.51 -17.32
C LEU A 423 8.21 13.22 -17.19
N GLN A 424 8.32 14.45 -17.67
CA GLN A 424 9.57 15.22 -17.69
C GLN A 424 10.09 15.59 -16.29
N THR A 425 9.25 15.51 -15.25
CA THR A 425 9.71 15.68 -13.86
C THR A 425 10.51 14.47 -13.36
N HIS A 426 10.34 13.31 -13.97
CA HIS A 426 11.03 12.08 -13.60
C HIS A 426 12.31 11.85 -14.41
N ILE A 427 12.30 12.24 -15.69
CA ILE A 427 13.47 12.19 -16.56
C ILE A 427 13.36 13.21 -17.68
N LYS A 428 14.42 14.00 -17.88
CA LYS A 428 14.52 14.85 -19.06
C LYS A 428 15.02 14.03 -20.26
N PRO A 429 14.49 14.23 -21.47
CA PRO A 429 14.90 13.49 -22.65
C PRO A 429 16.42 13.44 -22.85
N GLU A 430 17.10 14.58 -22.71
CA GLU A 430 18.55 14.72 -22.85
C GLU A 430 19.38 13.94 -21.80
N GLU A 431 18.76 13.52 -20.70
CA GLU A 431 19.43 12.72 -19.66
C GLU A 431 19.36 11.21 -19.94
N ILE A 432 18.57 10.76 -20.91
CA ILE A 432 18.43 9.34 -21.24
C ILE A 432 19.74 8.82 -21.84
N GLY A 433 20.29 7.76 -21.25
CA GLY A 433 21.54 7.14 -21.69
C GLY A 433 22.80 7.98 -21.46
N ILE A 434 22.72 9.05 -20.66
CA ILE A 434 23.85 9.95 -20.39
C ILE A 434 24.99 9.29 -19.63
N ASN A 435 24.67 8.31 -18.77
CA ASN A 435 25.65 7.56 -18.00
C ASN A 435 26.03 6.27 -18.75
N PRO A 436 27.33 5.95 -18.86
CA PRO A 436 27.81 4.77 -19.58
C PRO A 436 27.23 3.44 -19.09
#